data_AF-A0A947JXZ4-F1
#
_entry.id   AF-A0A947JXZ4-F1
#
_cell.length_a   1.000
_cell.length_b   1.000
_cell.length_c   1.000
_cell.angle_alpha   90.00
_cell.angle_beta   90.00
_cell.angle_gamma   90.00
#
_symmetry.space_group_name_H-M   'P 1'
#
loop_
_entity.id
_entity.type
_entity.pdbx_description
1 polymer ?
#
loop_
_entity_poly.entity_id
_entity_poly.type
_entity_poly.pdbx_seq_one_letter_code
_entity_poly.pdbx_strand_id
1 'polypeptide(L)'
;MRKLFLSILAGVGLAGCAGQPPIQSTADLTVIEGRTALPAPERADLAAGDRVALIGPLDTITVRVFGIPELGGEMQVDTSGRIAMPLIGAIDAGGKTA
;
A
#
# COMPACT_ATOMS: atom_id res chain seq x y z
N MET A 1 35.54 -27.21 41.18
CA MET A 1 35.06 -27.93 39.98
C MET A 1 33.54 -27.86 39.78
N ARG A 2 32.69 -28.09 40.79
CA ARG A 2 31.21 -28.04 40.66
C ARG A 2 30.63 -26.66 40.26
N LYS A 3 31.20 -25.56 40.76
CA LYS A 3 30.77 -24.19 40.41
C LYS A 3 31.11 -23.79 38.97
N LEU A 4 32.22 -24.30 38.43
CA LEU A 4 32.64 -24.04 37.05
C LEU A 4 31.71 -24.73 36.04
N PHE A 5 31.29 -25.96 36.34
CA PHE A 5 30.30 -26.69 35.54
C PHE A 5 28.93 -25.99 35.50
N LEU A 6 28.50 -25.40 36.62
CA LEU A 6 27.24 -24.66 36.69
C LEU A 6 27.25 -23.40 35.80
N SER A 7 28.39 -22.69 35.74
CA SER A 7 28.55 -21.50 34.90
C SER A 7 28.57 -21.83 33.39
N ILE A 8 29.17 -22.96 33.00
CA ILE A 8 29.19 -23.40 31.60
C ILE A 8 27.78 -23.79 31.14
N LEU A 9 27.02 -24.50 31.97
CA LEU A 9 25.65 -24.91 31.64
C LEU A 9 24.72 -23.71 31.50
N ALA A 10 24.90 -22.68 32.33
CA ALA A 10 24.16 -21.42 32.21
C ALA A 10 24.49 -20.69 30.90
N GLY A 11 25.76 -20.67 30.48
CA GLY A 11 26.19 -20.03 29.22
C GLY A 11 25.57 -20.66 27.97
N VAL A 12 25.43 -21.99 27.92
CA VAL A 12 24.83 -22.70 26.78
C VAL A 12 23.33 -22.42 26.64
N GLY A 13 22.62 -22.22 27.74
CA GLY A 13 21.18 -21.90 27.72
C GLY A 13 20.85 -20.56 27.06
N LEU A 14 21.76 -19.58 27.11
CA LEU A 14 21.55 -18.24 26.55
C LEU A 14 21.73 -18.18 25.03
N ALA A 15 22.43 -19.16 24.42
CA ALA A 15 22.70 -19.18 22.98
C ALA A 15 21.45 -19.47 22.11
N GLY A 16 20.37 -19.98 22.71
CA GLY A 16 19.13 -20.30 21.99
C GLY A 16 18.27 -19.08 21.61
N CYS A 17 18.47 -17.93 22.24
CA CYS A 17 17.62 -16.74 22.02
C CYS A 17 18.16 -15.76 20.97
N ALA A 18 19.36 -15.97 20.44
CA ALA A 18 19.99 -15.05 19.48
C ALA A 18 19.67 -15.38 18.00
N GLY A 19 18.83 -16.38 17.72
CA GLY A 19 18.46 -16.77 16.37
C GLY A 19 17.35 -15.89 15.81
N GLN A 20 17.66 -15.10 14.77
CA GLN A 20 16.64 -14.41 13.98
C GLN A 20 16.08 -15.41 12.95
N PRO A 21 14.77 -15.72 12.97
CA PRO A 21 14.19 -16.65 12.00
C PRO A 21 14.32 -16.07 10.58
N PRO A 22 14.56 -16.91 9.57
CA PRO A 22 14.57 -16.46 8.19
C PRO A 22 13.19 -15.90 7.81
N ILE A 23 13.15 -14.89 6.93
CA ILE A 23 11.89 -14.37 6.40
C ILE A 23 11.21 -15.51 5.64
N GLN A 24 9.97 -15.83 6.01
CA GLN A 24 9.17 -16.86 5.37
C GLN A 24 8.14 -16.25 4.44
N SER A 25 7.76 -16.99 3.40
CA SER A 25 6.65 -16.62 2.53
C SER A 25 5.34 -16.61 3.32
N THR A 26 4.48 -15.62 3.05
CA THR A 26 3.12 -15.48 3.56
C THR A 26 2.11 -15.48 2.41
N ALA A 27 0.82 -15.34 2.70
CA ALA A 27 -0.22 -15.27 1.67
C ALA A 27 0.02 -14.11 0.66
N ASP A 28 0.60 -13.01 1.12
CA ASP A 28 0.79 -11.80 0.32
C ASP A 28 2.27 -11.53 -0.05
N LEU A 29 3.18 -12.40 0.37
CA LEU A 29 4.63 -12.20 0.18
C LEU A 29 5.31 -13.52 -0.14
N THR A 30 5.91 -13.63 -1.32
CA THR A 30 6.73 -14.79 -1.69
C THR A 30 8.21 -14.44 -1.56
N VAL A 31 8.92 -15.14 -0.68
CA VAL A 31 10.37 -15.03 -0.54
C VAL A 31 11.03 -15.98 -1.53
N ILE A 32 11.87 -15.44 -2.41
CA ILE A 32 12.70 -16.24 -3.31
C ILE A 32 14.08 -16.38 -2.69
N GLU A 33 14.33 -17.52 -2.04
CA GLU A 33 15.59 -17.80 -1.35
C GLU A 33 16.78 -17.78 -2.32
N GLY A 34 17.92 -17.25 -1.85
CA GLY A 34 19.17 -17.28 -2.60
C GLY A 34 19.28 -16.30 -3.77
N ARG A 35 18.33 -15.36 -3.92
CA ARG A 35 18.41 -14.30 -4.93
C ARG A 35 18.60 -12.93 -4.30
N THR A 36 19.58 -12.18 -4.80
CA THR A 36 19.85 -10.78 -4.43
C THR A 36 19.21 -9.78 -5.40
N ALA A 37 18.56 -10.28 -6.46
CA ALA A 37 17.90 -9.48 -7.49
C ALA A 37 16.48 -9.99 -7.71
N LEU A 38 15.57 -9.07 -7.98
CA LEU A 38 14.21 -9.39 -8.39
C LEU A 38 14.23 -10.16 -9.72
N PRO A 39 13.31 -11.13 -9.93
CA PRO A 39 13.17 -11.79 -11.22
C PRO A 39 12.85 -10.75 -12.31
N ALA A 40 13.31 -11.02 -13.53
CA ALA A 40 12.91 -10.21 -14.68
C ALA A 40 11.39 -10.31 -14.87
N PRO A 41 10.71 -9.22 -15.26
CA PRO A 41 9.27 -9.27 -15.49
C PRO A 41 8.93 -10.22 -16.63
N GLU A 42 7.90 -11.02 -16.43
CA GLU A 42 7.34 -11.93 -17.42
C GLU A 42 6.20 -11.25 -18.19
N ARG A 43 5.73 -11.87 -19.28
CA ARG A 43 4.60 -11.32 -20.06
C ARG A 43 3.33 -11.14 -19.24
N ALA A 44 3.13 -11.93 -18.19
CA ALA A 44 2.00 -11.79 -17.28
C ALA A 44 2.06 -10.46 -16.49
N ASP A 45 3.26 -9.97 -16.16
CA ASP A 45 3.46 -8.70 -15.44
C ASP A 45 3.13 -7.48 -16.32
N LEU A 46 3.14 -7.66 -17.65
CA LEU A 46 2.77 -6.62 -18.61
C LEU A 46 1.25 -6.44 -18.70
N ALA A 47 0.48 -7.43 -18.29
CA ALA A 47 -0.96 -7.30 -18.15
C ALA A 47 -1.26 -6.64 -16.81
N ALA A 48 -1.21 -5.30 -16.77
CA ALA A 48 -1.80 -4.58 -15.66
C ALA A 48 -3.29 -4.98 -15.60
N GLY A 49 -3.69 -5.64 -14.52
CA GLY A 49 -5.09 -5.98 -14.28
C GLY A 49 -5.96 -4.72 -14.36
N ASP A 50 -7.27 -4.90 -14.56
CA ASP A 50 -8.21 -3.79 -14.63
C ASP A 50 -8.20 -3.02 -13.29
N ARG A 51 -7.53 -1.87 -13.27
CA ARG A 51 -7.43 -1.01 -12.09
C ARG A 51 -8.53 0.02 -12.19
N VAL A 52 -9.49 -0.08 -11.28
CA VAL A 52 -10.49 0.97 -11.12
C VAL A 52 -9.77 2.26 -10.73
N ALA A 53 -9.89 3.29 -11.57
CA ALA A 53 -9.36 4.61 -11.26
C ALA A 53 -10.22 5.25 -10.16
N LEU A 54 -9.60 5.44 -9.01
CA LEU A 54 -10.22 6.10 -7.87
C LEU A 54 -9.74 7.55 -7.83
N ILE A 55 -10.68 8.45 -7.54
CA ILE A 55 -10.41 9.87 -7.38
C ILE A 55 -9.52 10.09 -6.16
N GLY A 56 -8.36 10.71 -6.37
CA GLY A 56 -7.37 11.06 -5.36
C GLY A 56 -7.33 12.55 -5.04
N PRO A 57 -6.69 12.95 -3.93
CA PRO A 57 -6.42 14.35 -3.63
C PRO A 57 -5.59 15.01 -4.73
N LEU A 58 -5.90 16.27 -5.04
CA LEU A 58 -5.27 17.09 -6.09
C LEU A 58 -5.59 16.65 -7.53
N ASP A 59 -6.40 15.62 -7.73
CA ASP A 59 -6.91 15.27 -9.06
C ASP A 59 -7.80 16.39 -9.60
N THR A 60 -7.80 16.55 -10.91
CA THR A 60 -8.68 17.48 -11.60
C THR A 60 -9.80 16.72 -12.28
N ILE A 61 -11.04 17.02 -11.92
CA ILE A 61 -12.23 16.39 -12.49
C ILE A 61 -13.10 17.41 -13.22
N THR A 62 -13.77 16.96 -14.28
CA THR A 62 -14.73 17.78 -15.02
C THR A 62 -16.14 17.28 -14.75
N VAL A 63 -16.98 18.12 -14.15
CA VAL A 63 -18.40 17.83 -13.94
C VAL A 63 -19.22 18.52 -15.04
N ARG A 64 -20.03 17.75 -15.77
CA ARG A 64 -20.95 18.28 -16.79
C ARG A 64 -22.38 18.06 -16.36
N VAL A 65 -23.11 19.16 -16.18
CA VAL A 65 -24.55 19.14 -15.84
C VAL A 65 -25.34 19.40 -17.12
N PHE A 66 -26.17 18.43 -17.51
CA PHE A 66 -26.95 18.53 -18.74
C PHE A 66 -28.01 19.65 -18.65
N GLY A 67 -28.07 20.49 -19.68
CA GLY A 67 -29.01 21.61 -19.78
C GLY A 67 -28.66 22.83 -18.93
N ILE A 68 -27.66 22.75 -18.05
CA ILE A 68 -27.25 23.83 -17.14
C ILE A 68 -25.71 23.82 -16.98
N PRO A 69 -24.93 24.18 -18.03
CA PRO A 69 -23.47 24.10 -18.02
C PRO A 69 -22.81 24.96 -16.93
N GLU A 70 -23.47 26.02 -16.46
CA GLU A 70 -23.01 26.91 -15.39
C GLU A 70 -22.96 26.25 -14.00
N LEU A 71 -23.63 25.11 -13.81
CA LEU A 71 -23.51 24.29 -12.61
C LEU A 71 -22.40 23.22 -12.71
N GLY A 72 -21.77 23.11 -13.88
CA GLY A 72 -20.62 22.26 -14.12
C GLY A 72 -19.32 23.05 -14.17
N GLY A 73 -18.23 22.36 -14.48
CA GLY A 73 -16.92 22.95 -14.62
C GLY A 73 -15.79 21.98 -14.27
N GLU A 74 -14.57 22.48 -14.40
CA GLU A 74 -13.36 21.81 -13.96
C GLU A 74 -13.06 22.20 -12.52
N MET A 75 -12.84 21.20 -11.66
CA MET A 75 -12.58 21.41 -10.24
C MET A 75 -11.49 20.47 -9.75
N GLN A 76 -10.63 20.99 -8.89
CA GLN A 76 -9.61 20.19 -8.24
C GLN A 76 -10.15 19.60 -6.94
N VAL A 77 -9.87 18.33 -6.72
CA VAL A 77 -10.12 17.62 -5.48
C VAL A 77 -9.17 18.17 -4.41
N ASP A 78 -9.71 18.58 -3.27
CA ASP A 78 -8.90 19.11 -2.18
C ASP A 78 -8.07 18.01 -1.48
N THR A 79 -7.23 18.41 -0.53
CA THR A 79 -6.37 17.49 0.22
C THR A 79 -7.13 16.49 1.09
N SER A 80 -8.41 16.74 1.34
CA SER A 80 -9.31 15.85 2.09
C SER A 80 -10.13 14.92 1.19
N GLY A 81 -9.97 15.00 -0.13
CA GLY A 81 -10.74 14.20 -1.09
C GLY A 81 -12.10 14.81 -1.46
N ARG A 82 -12.34 16.09 -1.19
CA ARG A 82 -13.63 16.75 -1.49
C ARG A 82 -13.54 17.67 -2.70
N ILE A 83 -14.69 17.88 -3.33
CA ILE A 83 -14.87 18.82 -4.44
C ILE A 83 -15.89 19.88 -4.05
N ALA A 84 -15.69 21.12 -4.50
CA ALA A 84 -16.63 22.21 -4.30
C ALA A 84 -17.60 22.31 -5.48
N MET A 85 -18.87 22.03 -5.23
CA MET A 85 -19.94 22.10 -6.22
C MET A 85 -20.82 23.34 -5.99
N PRO A 86 -21.27 24.02 -7.06
CA PRO A 86 -22.26 25.08 -6.94
C PRO A 86 -23.52 24.60 -6.21
N LEU A 87 -24.07 25.46 -5.34
CA LEU A 87 -25.32 25.25 -4.57
C LEU A 87 -25.25 24.22 -3.43
N ILE A 88 -24.60 23.07 -3.64
CA ILE A 88 -24.55 21.96 -2.67
C ILE A 88 -23.25 21.93 -1.86
N GLY A 89 -22.30 22.82 -2.16
CA GLY A 89 -21.09 22.99 -1.37
C GLY A 89 -20.09 21.85 -1.55
N ALA A 90 -19.39 21.49 -0.47
CA ALA A 90 -18.36 20.48 -0.49
C ALA A 90 -18.95 19.06 -0.47
N ILE A 91 -18.55 18.22 -1.43
CA ILE A 91 -18.96 16.82 -1.55
C ILE A 91 -17.74 15.93 -1.47
N ASP A 92 -17.87 14.77 -0.83
CA ASP A 92 -16.83 13.76 -0.79
C ASP A 92 -16.72 13.03 -2.14
N ALA A 93 -15.55 13.11 -2.76
CA ALA A 93 -15.21 12.45 -4.03
C ALA A 93 -14.09 11.42 -3.87
N GLY A 94 -13.30 11.50 -2.79
CA GLY A 94 -12.11 10.69 -2.57
C GLY A 94 -12.44 9.20 -2.49
N GLY A 95 -11.65 8.39 -3.18
CA GLY A 95 -11.85 6.94 -3.21
C GLY A 95 -13.09 6.47 -3.97
N LYS A 96 -13.82 7.38 -4.65
CA LYS A 96 -14.93 7.05 -5.56
C LYS A 96 -14.43 6.97 -7.00
N THR A 97 -15.26 6.42 -7.87
CA THR A 97 -15.03 6.40 -9.31
C THR A 97 -15.59 7.65 -9.98
N ALA A 98 -15.03 8.02 -11.13
CA ALA A 98 -15.57 9.06 -12.00
C ALA A 98 -16.85 8.63 -12.73
#